data_AF-A0A972WBV0-F1
#
_entry.id   AF-A0A972WBV0-F1
#
_cell.length_a   1.000
_cell.length_b   1.000
_cell.length_c   1.000
_cell.angle_alpha   90.00
_cell.angle_beta   90.00
_cell.angle_gamma   90.00
#
_symmetry.space_group_name_H-M   'P 1'
#
loop_
_entity.id
_entity.type
_entity.pdbx_description
1 polymer ?
#
loop_
_entity_poly.entity_id
_entity_poly.type
_entity_poly.pdbx_seq_one_letter_code
_entity_poly.pdbx_strand_id
1 'polypeptide(L)'
;MNLLLEGLAAALLIGGPQGILSDAQSPDGVLWAANYGFAAIAIASTIFWIWPNRDSRQVVGAVLGILLTFHTLIFVSFAIQGDQIPPMVIHAVMAAIAIVLYSQRSKYTT
;
A
#
# COMPACT_ATOMS: atom_id res chain seq x y z
N MET A 1 6.46 3.74 7.95
CA MET A 1 5.91 3.83 6.58
C MET A 1 4.51 3.23 6.54
N ASN A 2 4.35 1.95 6.87
CA ASN A 2 3.06 1.22 6.77
C ASN A 2 1.87 1.94 7.43
N LEU A 3 1.96 2.35 8.70
CA LEU A 3 0.75 2.86 9.37
C LEU A 3 0.21 4.16 8.80
N LEU A 4 1.09 5.15 8.59
CA LEU A 4 0.67 6.50 8.16
C LEU A 4 0.32 6.54 6.68
N LEU A 5 1.07 5.83 5.85
CA LEU A 5 0.91 5.90 4.39
C LEU A 5 -0.24 4.98 3.92
N GLU A 6 -0.30 3.75 4.43
CA GLU A 6 -1.41 2.83 4.11
C GLU A 6 -2.69 3.21 4.85
N GLY A 7 -2.58 3.74 6.07
CA GLY A 7 -3.75 4.25 6.82
C GLY A 7 -4.36 5.49 6.16
N LEU A 8 -3.54 6.40 5.63
CA LEU A 8 -4.02 7.53 4.83
C LEU A 8 -4.59 7.07 3.49
N ALA A 9 -3.94 6.12 2.81
CA ALA A 9 -4.48 5.53 1.58
C ALA A 9 -5.86 4.89 1.82
N ALA A 10 -6.02 4.12 2.90
CA ALA A 10 -7.29 3.56 3.30
C ALA A 10 -8.35 4.63 3.60
N ALA A 11 -8.00 5.68 4.34
CA ALA A 11 -8.93 6.78 4.62
C ALA A 11 -9.39 7.48 3.33
N LEU A 12 -8.49 7.71 2.38
CA LEU A 12 -8.81 8.32 1.08
C LEU A 12 -9.60 7.40 0.16
N LEU A 13 -9.36 6.08 0.20
CA LEU A 13 -10.12 5.08 -0.56
C LEU A 13 -11.50 4.79 0.02
N ILE A 14 -11.71 5.03 1.31
CA ILE A 14 -13.02 4.87 1.94
C ILE A 14 -13.84 6.16 1.82
N GLY A 15 -13.22 7.31 2.13
CA GLY A 15 -13.92 8.59 2.24
C GLY A 15 -13.76 9.54 1.05
N GLY A 16 -12.94 9.20 0.05
CA GLY A 16 -12.69 10.05 -1.11
C GLY A 16 -13.83 10.06 -2.13
N PRO A 17 -13.77 10.94 -3.15
CA PRO A 17 -14.81 11.07 -4.18
C PRO A 17 -15.05 9.81 -5.04
N GLN A 18 -14.15 8.84 -4.96
CA GLN A 18 -14.26 7.50 -5.56
C GLN A 18 -14.18 6.39 -4.50
N GLY A 19 -14.51 6.73 -3.24
CA GLY A 19 -14.49 5.78 -2.14
C GLY A 19 -15.84 5.12 -1.92
N ILE A 20 -15.87 4.14 -1.01
CA ILE A 20 -17.08 3.42 -0.57
C ILE A 20 -18.24 4.38 -0.24
N LEU A 21 -17.93 5.56 0.28
CA LEU A 21 -18.91 6.56 0.72
C LEU A 21 -19.32 7.54 -0.38
N SER A 22 -18.84 7.36 -1.62
CA SER A 22 -19.16 8.26 -2.73
C SER A 22 -20.42 7.82 -3.48
N ASP A 23 -21.33 8.76 -3.70
CA ASP A 23 -22.58 8.54 -4.45
C ASP A 23 -22.38 8.44 -5.97
N ALA A 24 -21.15 8.61 -6.45
CA ALA A 24 -20.80 8.80 -7.86
C ALA A 24 -20.23 7.54 -8.55
N GLN A 25 -20.15 6.39 -7.87
CA GLN A 25 -19.52 5.18 -8.44
C GLN A 25 -20.52 4.16 -8.99
N SER A 26 -20.14 3.51 -10.08
CA SER A 26 -20.78 2.28 -10.53
C SER A 26 -20.65 1.18 -9.47
N PRO A 27 -21.60 0.23 -9.37
CA PRO A 27 -21.55 -0.85 -8.38
C PRO A 27 -20.22 -1.63 -8.36
N ASP A 28 -19.60 -1.82 -9.53
CA ASP A 28 -18.31 -2.49 -9.69
C ASP A 28 -17.14 -1.66 -9.13
N GLY A 29 -17.20 -0.32 -9.25
CA GLY A 29 -16.20 0.59 -8.71
C GLY A 29 -16.20 0.63 -7.19
N VAL A 30 -17.39 0.57 -6.57
CA VAL A 30 -17.56 0.51 -5.10
C VAL A 30 -16.90 -0.75 -4.54
N LEU A 31 -17.10 -1.91 -5.18
CA LEU A 31 -16.51 -3.18 -4.72
C LEU A 31 -14.99 -3.18 -4.85
N TRP A 32 -14.44 -2.60 -5.92
CA TRP A 32 -13.00 -2.46 -6.10
C TRP A 32 -12.38 -1.55 -5.03
N ALA A 33 -12.93 -0.35 -4.82
CA ALA A 33 -12.44 0.62 -3.84
C ALA A 33 -12.55 0.08 -2.41
N ALA A 34 -13.64 -0.63 -2.11
CA ALA A 34 -13.84 -1.33 -0.84
C ALA A 34 -12.73 -2.33 -0.55
N ASN A 35 -12.56 -3.30 -1.44
CA ASN A 35 -11.59 -4.37 -1.27
C ASN A 35 -10.16 -3.83 -1.21
N TYR A 36 -9.87 -2.81 -2.01
CA TYR A 36 -8.57 -2.17 -2.02
C TYR A 36 -8.28 -1.40 -0.72
N GLY A 37 -9.26 -0.63 -0.23
CA GLY A 37 -9.16 0.06 1.06
C GLY A 37 -8.93 -0.91 2.23
N PHE A 38 -9.65 -2.04 2.27
CA PHE A 38 -9.43 -3.07 3.29
C PHE A 38 -8.07 -3.75 3.17
N ALA A 39 -7.59 -4.01 1.94
CA ALA A 39 -6.25 -4.54 1.72
C ALA A 39 -5.16 -3.58 2.24
N ALA A 40 -5.30 -2.28 1.98
CA ALA A 40 -4.40 -1.25 2.52
C ALA A 40 -4.40 -1.24 4.06
N ILE A 41 -5.57 -1.30 4.71
CA ILE A 41 -5.67 -1.39 6.19
C ILE A 41 -4.97 -2.65 6.71
N ALA A 42 -5.20 -3.79 6.08
CA ALA A 42 -4.59 -5.05 6.50
C ALA A 42 -3.05 -4.96 6.44
N ILE A 43 -2.49 -4.43 5.35
CA ILE A 43 -1.05 -4.21 5.22
C ILE A 43 -0.55 -3.16 6.22
N ALA A 44 -1.28 -2.07 6.46
CA ALA A 44 -0.96 -1.06 7.47
C ALA A 44 -0.79 -1.68 8.86
N SER A 45 -1.74 -2.57 9.21
CA SER A 45 -1.82 -3.20 10.53
C SER A 45 -0.65 -4.13 10.84
N THR A 46 0.08 -4.59 9.82
CA THR A 46 1.26 -5.43 9.99
C THR A 46 2.25 -4.81 10.98
N ILE A 47 2.35 -3.47 11.02
CA ILE A 47 3.25 -2.76 11.93
C ILE A 47 3.08 -3.19 13.39
N PHE A 48 1.85 -3.44 13.84
CA PHE A 48 1.56 -3.80 15.24
C PHE A 48 2.09 -5.19 15.59
N TRP A 49 2.00 -6.12 14.63
CA TRP A 49 2.43 -7.51 14.79
C TRP A 49 3.95 -7.66 14.63
N ILE A 50 4.54 -6.85 13.75
CA ILE A 50 5.96 -6.89 13.44
C ILE A 50 6.78 -6.10 14.47
N TRP A 51 6.20 -5.10 15.14
CA TRP A 51 6.94 -4.16 16.00
C TRP A 51 7.91 -4.80 17.02
N PRO A 52 7.56 -5.92 17.69
CA PRO A 52 8.48 -6.60 18.60
C PRO A 52 9.75 -7.12 17.90
N ASN A 53 9.69 -7.37 16.60
CA ASN A 53 10.76 -7.88 15.74
C ASN A 53 11.21 -6.85 14.68
N ARG A 54 11.03 -5.55 14.96
CA ARG A 54 11.30 -4.45 14.00
C ARG A 54 12.76 -4.31 13.59
N ASP A 55 13.68 -4.93 14.32
CA ASP A 55 15.11 -4.99 14.06
C ASP A 55 15.53 -6.31 13.41
N SER A 56 14.68 -7.34 13.36
CA SER A 56 15.02 -8.61 12.69
C SER A 56 15.13 -8.41 11.18
N ARG A 57 16.32 -8.65 10.62
CA ARG A 57 16.55 -8.54 9.17
C ARG A 57 15.62 -9.41 8.35
N GLN A 58 15.32 -10.60 8.83
CA GLN A 58 14.45 -11.55 8.13
C GLN A 58 13.00 -11.02 8.09
N VAL A 59 12.50 -10.56 9.23
CA VAL A 59 11.12 -10.05 9.34
C VAL A 59 10.95 -8.75 8.55
N VAL A 60 11.85 -7.79 8.71
CA VAL A 60 11.83 -6.53 7.94
C VAL A 60 11.97 -6.81 6.44
N GLY A 61 12.85 -7.74 6.05
CA GLY A 61 13.00 -8.16 4.66
C GLY A 61 11.71 -8.73 4.07
N ALA A 62 11.02 -9.62 4.78
CA ALA A 62 9.75 -10.18 4.34
C ALA A 62 8.69 -9.10 4.13
N VAL A 63 8.57 -8.17 5.08
CA VAL A 63 7.57 -7.09 5.03
C VAL A 63 7.85 -6.12 3.89
N LEU A 64 9.11 -5.71 3.69
CA LEU A 64 9.49 -4.88 2.56
C LEU A 64 9.26 -5.57 1.21
N GLY A 65 9.46 -6.89 1.14
CA GLY A 65 9.14 -7.68 -0.06
C GLY A 65 7.63 -7.71 -0.36
N ILE A 66 6.80 -7.86 0.68
CA ILE A 66 5.33 -7.79 0.54
C ILE A 66 4.91 -6.40 0.06
N LEU A 67 5.42 -5.32 0.67
CA LEU A 67 5.10 -3.94 0.27
C LEU A 67 5.53 -3.63 -1.16
N LEU A 68 6.73 -4.06 -1.55
CA LEU A 68 7.22 -3.91 -2.91
C LEU A 68 6.28 -4.61 -3.90
N THR A 69 5.91 -5.86 -3.62
CA THR A 69 4.99 -6.63 -4.46
C THR A 69 3.64 -5.94 -4.57
N PHE A 70 3.07 -5.54 -3.43
CA PHE A 70 1.78 -4.86 -3.37
C PHE A 70 1.76 -3.58 -4.22
N HIS A 71 2.68 -2.65 -3.98
CA HIS A 71 2.70 -1.39 -4.72
C HIS A 71 3.05 -1.58 -6.20
N THR A 72 3.89 -2.55 -6.55
CA THR A 72 4.17 -2.87 -7.96
C THR A 72 2.92 -3.37 -8.67
N LEU A 73 2.17 -4.29 -8.05
CA LEU A 73 0.95 -4.83 -8.66
C LEU A 73 -0.15 -3.78 -8.79
N ILE A 74 -0.32 -2.90 -7.80
CA ILE A 74 -1.29 -1.80 -7.89
C ILE A 74 -0.86 -0.77 -8.95
N PHE A 75 0.43 -0.44 -9.04
CA PHE A 75 0.94 0.40 -10.13
C PHE A 75 0.61 -0.19 -11.50
N VAL A 76 0.88 -1.49 -11.70
CA VAL A 76 0.56 -2.20 -12.96
C VAL A 76 -0.96 -2.18 -13.22
N SER A 77 -1.79 -2.40 -12.19
CA SER A 77 -3.24 -2.33 -12.32
C SER A 77 -3.71 -0.98 -12.85
N PHE A 78 -3.24 0.12 -12.27
CA PHE A 78 -3.60 1.46 -12.76
C PHE A 78 -2.99 1.81 -14.12
N ALA A 79 -1.79 1.31 -14.42
CA ALA A 79 -1.18 1.48 -15.73
C ALA A 79 -1.98 0.77 -16.83
N ILE A 80 -2.56 -0.40 -16.54
CA ILE A 80 -3.49 -1.11 -17.44
C ILE A 80 -4.81 -0.33 -17.58
N GLN A 81 -5.32 0.25 -16.50
CA GLN A 81 -6.58 1.01 -16.52
C GLN A 81 -6.44 2.34 -17.31
N GLY A 82 -5.30 3.01 -17.21
CA GLY A 82 -4.91 4.14 -18.06
C GLY A 82 -5.51 5.52 -17.71
N ASP A 83 -6.48 5.59 -16.80
CA ASP A 83 -7.20 6.81 -16.42
C ASP A 83 -6.90 7.30 -14.98
N GLN A 84 -6.29 6.47 -14.15
CA GLN A 84 -5.99 6.76 -12.74
C GLN A 84 -4.53 7.21 -12.53
N ILE A 85 -4.11 8.31 -13.16
CA ILE A 85 -2.71 8.77 -13.12
C ILE A 85 -2.22 9.12 -11.70
N PRO A 86 -2.95 9.89 -10.87
CA PRO A 86 -2.45 10.25 -9.54
C PRO A 86 -2.13 9.05 -8.63
N PRO A 87 -3.04 8.07 -8.42
CA PRO A 87 -2.72 6.92 -7.57
C PRO A 87 -1.68 6.00 -8.22
N MET A 88 -1.63 5.87 -9.55
CA MET A 88 -0.56 5.15 -10.25
C MET A 88 0.83 5.67 -9.86
N VAL A 89 1.03 7.00 -9.92
CA VAL A 89 2.32 7.63 -9.57
C VAL A 89 2.67 7.40 -8.10
N ILE A 90 1.70 7.51 -7.19
CA ILE A 90 1.92 7.25 -5.75
C ILE A 90 2.44 5.82 -5.56
N HIS A 91 1.84 4.82 -6.21
CA HIS A 91 2.30 3.44 -6.09
C HIS A 91 3.66 3.18 -6.72
N ALA A 92 3.99 3.84 -7.83
CA ALA A 92 5.34 3.79 -8.39
C ALA A 92 6.39 4.31 -7.40
N VAL A 93 6.12 5.46 -6.77
CA VAL A 93 7.00 6.05 -5.75
C VAL A 93 7.15 5.13 -4.55
N MET A 94 6.05 4.55 -4.06
CA MET A 94 6.07 3.63 -2.93
C MET A 94 6.85 2.34 -3.22
N ALA A 95 6.72 1.78 -4.42
CA ALA A 95 7.52 0.64 -4.87
C ALA A 95 9.02 1.01 -4.90
N ALA A 96 9.37 2.18 -5.42
CA ALA A 96 10.75 2.66 -5.44
C ALA A 96 11.33 2.83 -4.02
N ILE A 97 10.54 3.39 -3.09
CA ILE A 97 10.95 3.51 -1.68
C ILE A 97 11.16 2.12 -1.07
N ALA A 98 10.28 1.16 -1.33
CA ALA A 98 10.42 -0.22 -0.84
C ALA A 98 11.72 -0.87 -1.37
N ILE A 99 12.10 -0.64 -2.62
CA ILE A 99 13.38 -1.12 -3.19
C ILE A 99 14.57 -0.50 -2.44
N VAL A 100 14.55 0.81 -2.21
CA VAL A 100 15.63 1.53 -1.51
C VAL A 100 15.75 1.00 -0.08
N LEU A 101 14.65 0.90 0.65
CA LEU A 101 14.65 0.39 2.03
C LEU A 101 15.07 -1.08 2.09
N TYR A 102 14.62 -1.91 1.15
CA TYR A 102 15.04 -3.31 1.07
C TYR A 102 16.54 -3.41 0.86
N SER A 103 17.10 -2.62 -0.06
CA SER A 103 18.54 -2.60 -0.35
C SER A 103 19.37 -2.11 0.84
N GLN A 104 18.80 -1.26 1.69
CA GLN A 104 19.47 -0.68 2.85
C GLN A 104 19.13 -1.37 4.18
N ARG A 105 18.31 -2.44 4.17
CA ARG A 105 17.76 -3.05 5.40
C ARG A 105 18.83 -3.44 6.41
N SER A 106 19.98 -3.94 5.95
CA SER A 106 21.10 -4.34 6.81
C SER A 106 21.67 -3.21 7.69
N LYS A 107 21.45 -1.94 7.33
CA LYS A 107 21.89 -0.78 8.12
C LYS A 107 21.07 -0.58 9.39
N TYR A 108 19.83 -1.06 9.42
CA TYR A 108 18.84 -0.77 10.46
C TYR A 108 18.32 -2.03 11.15
N THR A 109 18.85 -3.20 10.78
CA THR A 109 18.41 -4.51 11.27
C THR A 109 19.59 -5.38 11.68
N THR A 110 19.41 -6.12 12.76
CA THR A 110 20.30 -7.17 13.25
C THR A 110 20.08 -8.49 12.51
#